data_AF-A0A3R7N7P4-F1
#
_entry.id   AF-A0A3R7N7P4-F1
#
_cell.length_a   1.000
_cell.length_b   1.000
_cell.length_c   1.000
_cell.angle_alpha   90.00
_cell.angle_beta   90.00
_cell.angle_gamma   90.00
#
_symmetry.space_group_name_H-M   'P 1'
#
loop_
_entity.id
_entity.type
_entity.pdbx_description
1 polymer ?
#
loop_
_entity_poly.entity_id
_entity_poly.type
_entity_poly.pdbx_seq_one_letter_code
_entity_poly.pdbx_strand_id
1 'polypeptide(L)'
;YKPLSIITRQANGTVHVGGVMGKIFDMFKEITNFTYTCHEVRDGQWDAVTQGEWSGLVGEVARGEADNAIASLTISQQRSTVVDFLVSVAVSGYRIPLKRPSNSDYMWTVYTKQFEGDAWLVTAALTVVLAVLVFLVLRLSRREEELSPSWSAFTVLGIMFGQ
;
A
#
# COMPACT_ATOMS: atom_id res chain seq x y z
N TYR A 1 -6.18 -1.79 -11.21
CA TYR A 1 -5.64 -0.94 -12.29
C TYR A 1 -5.65 -1.73 -13.58
N LYS A 2 -6.02 -1.13 -14.71
CA LYS A 2 -5.89 -1.80 -16.02
C LYS A 2 -4.38 -1.86 -16.37
N PRO A 3 -3.87 -3.02 -16.82
CA PRO A 3 -2.46 -3.14 -17.18
C PRO A 3 -2.13 -2.31 -18.43
N LEU A 4 -0.97 -1.66 -18.44
CA LEU A 4 -0.51 -0.81 -19.55
C LEU A 4 -0.20 -1.63 -20.80
N SER A 5 0.51 -2.75 -20.64
CA SER A 5 0.78 -3.73 -21.69
C SER A 5 0.54 -5.13 -21.15
N ILE A 6 0.07 -6.02 -22.02
CA ILE A 6 -0.02 -7.46 -21.75
C ILE A 6 0.67 -8.15 -22.93
N ILE A 7 1.61 -9.04 -22.64
CA ILE A 7 2.31 -9.81 -23.68
C ILE A 7 1.67 -11.19 -23.75
N THR A 8 1.10 -11.53 -24.90
CA THR A 8 0.52 -12.86 -25.16
C THR A 8 1.31 -13.53 -26.28
N ARG A 9 1.94 -14.67 -25.98
CA ARG A 9 2.65 -15.48 -26.98
C ARG A 9 1.64 -16.27 -27.79
N GLN A 10 1.72 -16.18 -29.11
CA GLN A 10 0.89 -16.98 -30.02
C GLN A 10 1.64 -18.25 -30.44
N ALA A 11 0.90 -19.29 -30.85
CA ALA A 11 1.46 -20.61 -31.18
C ALA A 11 2.41 -20.60 -32.39
N ASN A 12 2.34 -19.56 -33.23
CA ASN A 12 3.20 -19.30 -34.38
C ASN A 12 4.54 -18.62 -34.00
N GLY A 13 4.80 -18.37 -32.71
CA GLY A 13 6.01 -17.70 -32.23
C GLY A 13 5.95 -16.17 -32.27
N THR A 14 4.89 -15.56 -32.82
CA THR A 14 4.71 -14.10 -32.75
C THR A 14 4.13 -13.68 -31.41
N VAL A 15 4.42 -12.44 -31.02
CA VAL A 15 3.89 -11.85 -29.81
C VAL A 15 2.73 -10.94 -30.16
N HIS A 16 1.64 -11.03 -29.42
CA HIS A 16 0.58 -10.03 -29.45
C HIS A 16 0.66 -9.16 -28.20
N VAL A 17 0.72 -7.85 -28.40
CA VAL A 17 0.74 -6.87 -27.32
C VAL A 17 -0.68 -6.37 -27.09
N GLY A 18 -1.28 -6.77 -25.97
CA GLY A 18 -2.56 -6.26 -25.48
C GLY A 18 -2.40 -5.14 -24.43
N GLY A 19 -3.49 -4.83 -23.74
CA GLY A 19 -3.52 -3.74 -22.74
C GLY A 19 -3.88 -2.38 -23.36
N VAL A 20 -3.52 -1.29 -22.67
CA VAL A 20 -3.76 0.07 -23.17
C VAL A 20 -2.85 0.37 -24.37
N MET A 21 -1.57 0.02 -24.29
CA MET A 21 -0.59 0.28 -25.35
C MET A 21 -0.89 -0.51 -26.62
N GLY A 22 -1.28 -1.78 -26.50
CA GLY A 22 -1.70 -2.60 -27.63
C GLY A 22 -2.85 -1.99 -28.41
N LYS A 23 -3.90 -1.55 -27.71
CA LYS A 23 -5.06 -0.90 -28.33
C LYS A 23 -4.71 0.41 -29.03
N ILE A 24 -3.79 1.19 -28.46
CA ILE A 24 -3.32 2.42 -29.09
C ILE A 24 -2.58 2.10 -30.39
N PHE A 25 -1.75 1.05 -30.38
CA PHE A 25 -1.02 0.64 -31.57
C PHE A 25 -1.93 0.03 -32.65
N ASP A 26 -2.94 -0.73 -32.26
CA ASP A 26 -3.99 -1.21 -33.17
C ASP A 26 -4.78 -0.05 -33.78
N MET A 27 -5.08 0.99 -33.00
CA MET A 27 -5.70 2.21 -33.52
C MET A 27 -4.79 2.95 -34.51
N PHE A 28 -3.48 3.04 -34.22
CA PHE A 28 -2.53 3.60 -35.19
C PHE A 28 -2.53 2.80 -36.49
N LYS A 29 -2.50 1.47 -36.40
CA LYS A 29 -2.58 0.56 -37.55
C LYS A 29 -3.81 0.85 -38.40
N GLU A 30 -4.98 1.01 -37.77
CA GLU A 30 -6.24 1.32 -38.47
C GLU A 30 -6.22 2.70 -39.15
N ILE A 31 -5.64 3.72 -38.51
CA ILE A 31 -5.61 5.08 -39.05
C ILE A 31 -4.60 5.22 -40.21
N THR A 32 -3.47 4.53 -40.11
CA THR A 32 -2.32 4.71 -41.02
C THR A 32 -2.13 3.55 -42.00
N ASN A 33 -2.93 2.49 -41.90
CA ASN A 33 -2.94 1.32 -42.79
C ASN A 33 -1.58 0.60 -42.94
N PHE A 34 -0.72 0.60 -41.91
CA PHE A 34 0.48 -0.24 -41.91
C PHE A 34 0.19 -1.66 -41.42
N THR A 35 1.16 -2.54 -41.64
CA THR A 35 1.18 -3.88 -41.06
C THR A 35 2.37 -3.99 -40.13
N TYR A 36 2.23 -4.78 -39.06
CA TYR A 36 3.28 -4.95 -38.08
C TYR A 36 3.35 -6.40 -37.61
N THR A 37 4.54 -6.78 -37.17
CA THR A 37 4.80 -8.03 -36.46
C THR A 37 5.56 -7.69 -35.19
N CYS A 38 5.13 -8.22 -34.06
CA CYS A 38 5.83 -8.00 -32.80
C CYS A 38 6.62 -9.24 -32.40
N HIS A 39 7.86 -9.02 -31.99
CA HIS A 39 8.69 -9.98 -31.28
C HIS A 39 9.04 -9.43 -29.90
N GLU A 40 9.48 -10.31 -29.01
CA GLU A 40 10.04 -9.91 -27.73
C GLU A 40 11.53 -9.62 -27.90
N VAL A 41 12.04 -8.65 -27.14
CA VAL A 41 13.47 -8.31 -27.13
C VAL A 41 14.32 -9.55 -26.84
N ARG A 42 15.40 -9.73 -27.61
CA ARG A 42 16.19 -10.96 -27.61
C ARG A 42 16.88 -11.25 -26.28
N ASP A 43 17.31 -10.21 -25.58
CA ASP A 43 18.04 -10.29 -24.31
C ASP A 43 17.15 -10.22 -23.07
N GLY A 44 15.83 -10.01 -23.25
CA GLY A 44 14.86 -9.84 -22.18
C GLY A 44 15.04 -8.57 -21.33
N GLN A 45 15.92 -7.64 -21.71
CA GLN A 45 16.21 -6.43 -20.96
C GLN A 45 15.44 -5.23 -21.52
N TRP A 46 15.02 -4.30 -20.66
CA TRP A 46 14.47 -3.03 -21.14
C TRP A 46 15.54 -2.18 -21.80
N ASP A 47 16.66 -2.03 -21.11
CA ASP A 47 17.83 -1.31 -21.56
C ASP A 47 19.00 -1.60 -20.60
N ALA A 48 20.20 -1.67 -21.16
CA ALA A 48 21.43 -1.53 -20.40
C ALA A 48 22.46 -0.83 -21.28
N VAL A 49 23.36 -0.06 -20.69
CA VAL A 49 24.49 0.51 -21.41
C VAL A 49 25.71 -0.33 -21.07
N THR A 50 26.18 -1.10 -22.04
CA THR A 50 27.39 -1.91 -21.89
C THR A 50 28.43 -1.39 -22.87
N GLN A 51 29.57 -0.94 -22.34
CA GLN A 51 30.69 -0.42 -23.15
C GLN A 51 30.31 0.74 -24.10
N GLY A 52 29.33 1.56 -23.71
CA GLY A 52 28.87 2.71 -24.51
C GLY A 52 27.78 2.38 -25.52
N GLU A 53 27.44 1.10 -25.71
CA GLU A 53 26.37 0.64 -26.57
C GLU A 53 25.10 0.33 -25.77
N TRP A 54 23.95 0.70 -26.33
CA TRP A 54 22.65 0.38 -25.75
C TRP A 54 22.24 -1.06 -26.11
N SER A 55 21.88 -1.86 -25.11
CA SER A 55 21.24 -3.16 -25.27
C SER A 55 19.73 -3.06 -24.93
N GLY A 56 19.03 -4.20 -24.94
CA GLY A 56 17.60 -4.23 -24.68
C GLY A 56 16.76 -3.62 -25.78
N LEU A 57 15.54 -3.22 -25.43
CA LEU A 57 14.56 -2.61 -26.33
C LEU A 57 15.10 -1.33 -26.97
N VAL A 58 15.76 -0.48 -26.19
CA VAL A 58 16.36 0.76 -26.71
C VAL A 58 17.47 0.44 -27.72
N GLY A 59 18.28 -0.58 -27.42
CA GLY A 59 19.35 -1.02 -28.30
C GLY A 59 18.88 -1.59 -29.64
N GLU A 60 17.84 -2.43 -29.64
CA GLU A 60 17.29 -3.00 -30.88
C GLU A 60 16.75 -1.91 -31.82
N VAL A 61 16.07 -0.89 -31.27
CA VAL A 61 15.59 0.25 -32.06
C VAL A 61 16.75 1.12 -32.56
N ALA A 62 17.72 1.43 -31.70
CA ALA A 62 18.88 2.25 -32.08
C ALA A 62 19.73 1.60 -33.18
N ARG A 63 19.83 0.27 -33.21
CA ARG A 63 20.54 -0.50 -34.26
C ARG A 63 19.69 -0.80 -35.50
N GLY A 64 18.42 -0.41 -35.52
CA GLY A 64 17.50 -0.70 -36.63
C GLY A 64 17.10 -2.17 -36.74
N GLU A 65 17.24 -2.96 -35.67
CA GLU A 65 16.73 -4.33 -35.61
C GLU A 65 15.20 -4.36 -35.42
N ALA A 66 14.62 -3.27 -34.89
CA ALA A 66 13.19 -3.03 -34.77
C ALA A 66 12.87 -1.58 -35.13
N ASP A 67 11.79 -1.36 -35.90
CA ASP A 67 11.39 0.00 -36.30
C ASP A 67 10.78 0.81 -35.15
N ASN A 68 10.09 0.13 -34.22
CA ASN A 68 9.38 0.73 -33.11
C ASN A 68 9.44 -0.19 -31.89
N ALA A 69 9.52 0.39 -30.69
CA ALA A 69 9.39 -0.34 -29.43
C ALA A 69 8.09 0.04 -28.71
N ILE A 70 7.27 -0.97 -28.38
CA ILE A 70 6.06 -0.80 -27.58
C ILE A 70 6.34 -1.30 -26.16
N ALA A 71 6.66 -0.40 -25.25
CA ALA A 71 6.95 -0.74 -23.87
C ALA A 71 6.55 0.37 -22.90
N SER A 72 6.32 -0.01 -21.64
CA SER A 72 6.15 0.94 -20.54
C SER A 72 7.52 1.46 -20.09
N LEU A 73 8.19 2.23 -20.95
CA LEU A 73 9.53 2.76 -20.71
C LEU A 73 9.48 4.22 -20.22
N THR A 74 10.27 4.55 -19.21
CA THR A 74 10.41 5.93 -18.74
C THR A 74 11.22 6.75 -19.75
N ILE A 75 10.68 7.89 -20.17
CA ILE A 75 11.41 8.87 -20.99
C ILE A 75 12.52 9.48 -20.13
N SER A 76 13.77 9.34 -20.57
CA SER A 76 14.93 9.91 -19.88
C SER A 76 15.86 10.58 -20.89
N GLN A 77 16.61 11.58 -20.45
CA GLN A 77 17.52 12.32 -21.33
C GLN A 77 18.56 11.42 -22.00
N GLN A 78 19.10 10.44 -21.27
CA GLN A 78 20.10 9.51 -21.81
C GLN A 78 19.52 8.63 -22.92
N ARG A 79 18.27 8.18 -22.81
CA ARG A 79 17.62 7.39 -23.86
C ARG A 79 17.26 8.28 -25.06
N SER A 80 16.85 9.52 -24.80
CA SER A 80 16.50 10.49 -25.84
C SER A 80 17.67 10.93 -26.73
N THR A 81 18.92 10.60 -26.38
CA THR A 81 20.07 10.87 -27.28
C THR A 81 20.23 9.83 -28.38
N VAL A 82 19.58 8.66 -28.26
CA VAL A 82 19.72 7.54 -29.21
C VAL A 82 18.41 7.13 -29.87
N VAL A 83 17.27 7.42 -29.24
CA VAL A 83 15.94 7.13 -29.78
C VAL A 83 14.98 8.29 -29.52
N ASP A 84 14.04 8.49 -30.44
CA ASP A 84 12.96 9.47 -30.29
C ASP A 84 11.74 8.85 -29.60
N PHE A 85 11.10 9.63 -28.73
CA PHE A 85 9.90 9.21 -27.99
C PHE A 85 8.65 9.93 -28.48
N LEU A 86 7.53 9.20 -28.49
CA LEU A 86 6.21 9.80 -28.64
C LEU A 86 5.77 10.49 -27.35
N VAL A 87 4.68 11.27 -27.45
CA VAL A 87 4.01 11.84 -26.27
C VAL A 87 3.63 10.75 -25.28
N SER A 88 3.96 10.96 -24.00
CA SER A 88 3.66 9.99 -22.96
C SER A 88 2.15 9.83 -22.77
N VAL A 89 1.66 8.59 -22.90
CA VAL A 89 0.27 8.21 -22.67
C VAL A 89 -0.05 8.10 -21.17
N ALA A 90 0.96 7.83 -20.34
CA ALA A 90 0.79 7.59 -18.92
C ALA A 90 1.89 8.26 -18.09
N VAL A 91 1.49 9.03 -17.08
CA VAL A 91 2.41 9.60 -16.10
C VAL A 91 2.44 8.70 -14.87
N SER A 92 3.57 8.03 -14.65
CA SER A 92 3.85 7.30 -13.42
C SER A 92 4.79 8.12 -12.54
N GLY A 93 4.70 7.90 -11.23
CA GLY A 93 5.60 8.48 -10.23
C GLY A 93 6.02 7.40 -9.26
N TYR A 94 7.16 7.60 -8.59
CA TYR A 94 7.68 6.66 -7.60
C TYR A 94 6.68 6.48 -6.47
N ARG A 95 6.24 5.23 -6.27
CA ARG A 95 5.34 4.83 -5.19
C ARG A 95 5.88 3.56 -4.58
N ILE A 96 5.96 3.52 -3.25
CA ILE A 96 6.39 2.34 -2.51
C ILE A 96 5.12 1.54 -2.17
N PRO A 97 4.92 0.35 -2.75
CA PRO A 97 3.79 -0.49 -2.36
C PRO A 97 4.03 -1.03 -0.95
N LEU A 98 3.19 -0.62 -0.01
CA LEU A 98 3.16 -1.18 1.33
C LEU A 98 2.02 -2.18 1.42
N LYS A 99 2.30 -3.35 2.03
CA LYS A 99 1.24 -4.27 2.39
C LYS A 99 0.28 -3.51 3.31
N ARG A 100 -1.02 -3.50 2.96
CA ARG A 100 -2.03 -2.94 3.85
C ARG A 100 -1.85 -3.59 5.23
N PRO A 101 -1.68 -2.81 6.32
CA PRO A 101 -1.57 -3.40 7.64
C PRO A 101 -2.84 -4.19 7.90
N SER A 102 -2.68 -5.45 8.28
CA SER A 102 -3.80 -6.24 8.80
C SER A 102 -4.08 -5.70 10.20
N ASN A 103 -4.86 -4.64 10.30
CA ASN A 103 -5.39 -4.21 11.59
C ASN A 103 -6.40 -5.29 12.02
N SER A 104 -5.90 -6.32 12.70
CA SER A 104 -6.72 -7.22 13.53
C SER A 104 -7.22 -6.51 14.79
N ASP A 105 -6.71 -5.30 15.03
CA ASP A 105 -7.17 -4.43 16.10
C ASP A 105 -8.57 -3.93 15.80
N TYR A 106 -9.54 -4.48 16.53
CA TYR A 106 -10.90 -3.96 16.55
C TYR A 106 -10.90 -2.54 17.12
N MET A 107 -11.75 -1.65 16.58
CA MET A 107 -11.79 -0.23 16.98
C MET A 107 -11.99 0.00 18.49
N TRP A 108 -12.62 -0.94 19.21
CA TRP A 108 -12.80 -0.85 20.66
C TRP A 108 -11.51 -1.15 21.47
N THR A 109 -10.59 -1.95 20.93
CA THR A 109 -9.30 -2.28 21.59
C THR A 109 -8.35 -1.09 21.62
N VAL A 110 -8.60 -0.07 20.80
CA VAL A 110 -7.80 1.16 20.78
C VAL A 110 -7.88 1.89 22.12
N TYR A 111 -8.97 1.75 22.89
CA TYR A 111 -9.15 2.40 24.20
C TYR A 111 -8.54 1.64 25.39
N THR A 112 -8.23 0.36 25.22
CA THR A 112 -7.57 -0.43 26.28
C THR A 112 -6.07 -0.54 26.07
N LYS A 113 -5.57 -0.23 24.87
CA LYS A 113 -4.15 -0.27 24.51
C LYS A 113 -3.30 0.84 25.14
N GLN A 114 -3.90 1.89 25.69
CA GLN A 114 -3.18 2.97 26.36
C GLN A 114 -2.51 2.49 27.66
N PHE A 115 -3.03 1.43 28.28
CA PHE A 115 -2.51 0.87 29.53
C PHE A 115 -2.18 -0.62 29.35
N GLU A 116 -1.01 -1.04 29.86
CA GLU A 116 -0.65 -2.45 29.93
C GLU A 116 -1.58 -3.21 30.90
N GLY A 117 -1.70 -4.53 30.72
CA GLY A 117 -2.56 -5.37 31.58
C GLY A 117 -2.24 -5.23 33.07
N ASP A 118 -0.96 -5.04 33.40
CA ASP A 118 -0.50 -4.82 34.78
C ASP A 118 -1.05 -3.50 35.36
N ALA A 119 -1.11 -2.44 34.56
CA ALA A 119 -1.68 -1.16 35.01
C ALA A 119 -3.19 -1.27 35.28
N TRP A 120 -3.93 -2.07 34.50
CA TRP A 120 -5.33 -2.37 34.77
C TRP A 120 -5.53 -3.16 36.07
N LEU A 121 -4.66 -4.14 36.35
CA LEU A 121 -4.69 -4.91 37.60
C LEU A 121 -4.41 -4.02 38.82
N VAL A 122 -3.40 -3.15 38.74
CA VAL A 122 -3.10 -2.18 39.80
C VAL A 122 -4.26 -1.22 40.01
N THR A 123 -4.88 -0.72 38.92
CA THR A 123 -6.05 0.15 38.99
C THR A 123 -7.20 -0.54 39.70
N ALA A 124 -7.54 -1.78 39.30
CA ALA A 124 -8.60 -2.56 39.93
C ALA A 124 -8.31 -2.85 41.41
N ALA A 125 -7.07 -3.22 41.76
CA ALA A 125 -6.67 -3.46 43.14
C ALA A 125 -6.81 -2.20 44.00
N LEU A 126 -6.37 -1.05 43.47
CA LEU A 126 -6.47 0.24 44.15
C LEU A 126 -7.94 0.64 44.37
N THR A 127 -8.83 0.43 43.39
CA THR A 127 -10.27 0.66 43.54
C THR A 127 -10.86 -0.16 44.69
N VAL A 128 -10.51 -1.44 44.79
CA VAL A 128 -10.99 -2.31 45.88
C VAL A 128 -10.46 -1.85 47.23
N VAL A 129 -9.17 -1.53 47.33
CA VAL A 129 -8.56 -1.04 48.58
C VAL A 129 -9.23 0.25 49.04
N LEU A 130 -9.46 1.21 48.14
CA LEU A 130 -10.15 2.45 48.46
C LEU A 130 -11.59 2.21 48.92
N ALA A 131 -12.33 1.30 48.26
CA ALA A 131 -13.68 0.94 48.68
C ALA A 131 -13.71 0.35 50.10
N VAL A 132 -12.76 -0.53 50.43
CA VAL A 132 -12.64 -1.12 51.78
C VAL A 132 -12.27 -0.06 52.82
N LEU A 133 -11.32 0.83 52.51
CA LEU A 133 -10.90 1.90 53.41
C LEU A 133 -12.06 2.86 53.70
N VAL A 134 -12.79 3.28 52.67
CA VAL A 134 -13.99 4.13 52.81
C VAL A 134 -15.03 3.41 53.66
N PHE A 135 -15.29 2.12 53.41
CA PHE A 135 -16.21 1.33 54.22
C PHE A 135 -15.80 1.28 55.71
N LEU A 136 -14.52 1.04 56.00
CA LEU A 136 -14.00 1.00 57.37
C LEU A 136 -14.08 2.36 58.06
N VAL A 137 -13.71 3.44 57.36
CA VAL A 137 -13.80 4.81 57.87
C VAL A 137 -15.25 5.17 58.20
N LEU A 138 -16.20 4.87 57.32
CA LEU A 138 -17.62 5.12 57.54
C LEU A 138 -18.16 4.29 58.73
N ARG A 139 -17.73 3.04 58.88
CA ARG A 139 -18.10 2.18 60.02
C ARG A 139 -17.54 2.68 61.36
N LEU A 140 -16.29 3.14 61.39
CA LEU A 140 -15.63 3.62 62.61
C LEU A 140 -16.07 5.04 63.01
N SER A 141 -16.39 5.89 62.03
CA SER A 141 -16.80 7.28 62.24
C SER A 141 -18.21 7.42 62.86
N ARG A 142 -19.01 6.34 62.87
CA ARG A 142 -20.32 6.23 63.55
C ARG A 142 -21.15 7.52 63.50
N ARG A 143 -21.30 8.14 62.31
CA ARG A 143 -22.04 9.40 62.18
C ARG A 143 -23.06 9.52 61.05
N GLU A 144 -23.18 8.60 60.09
CA GLU A 144 -24.28 8.69 59.11
C GLU A 144 -24.92 7.33 58.80
N GLU A 145 -26.24 7.38 58.52
CA GLU A 145 -27.18 6.27 58.32
C GLU A 145 -26.68 5.25 57.28
N GLU A 146 -27.17 4.02 57.44
CA GLU A 146 -26.79 2.78 56.77
C GLU A 146 -26.57 2.89 55.24
N LEU A 147 -25.41 3.40 54.83
CA LEU A 147 -24.96 3.28 53.44
C LEU A 147 -24.54 1.83 53.21
N SER A 148 -25.38 1.09 52.50
CA SER A 148 -25.12 -0.28 52.03
C SER A 148 -23.75 -0.36 51.34
N PRO A 149 -22.98 -1.46 51.50
CA PRO A 149 -21.67 -1.64 50.85
C PRO A 149 -21.68 -1.33 49.35
N SER A 150 -22.79 -1.59 48.66
CA SER A 150 -22.96 -1.26 47.25
C SER A 150 -22.83 0.23 46.97
N TRP A 151 -23.39 1.10 47.80
CA TRP A 151 -23.33 2.56 47.61
C TRP A 151 -21.91 3.11 47.76
N SER A 152 -21.10 2.56 48.67
CA SER A 152 -19.68 2.93 48.78
C SER A 152 -18.86 2.52 47.56
N ALA A 153 -19.19 1.40 46.92
CA ALA A 153 -18.56 1.00 45.67
C ALA A 153 -18.98 1.93 44.51
N PHE A 154 -20.26 2.31 44.44
CA PHE A 154 -20.75 3.24 43.43
C PHE A 154 -20.15 4.65 43.54
N THR A 155 -19.89 5.15 44.75
CA THR A 155 -19.25 6.47 44.92
C THR A 155 -17.79 6.45 44.48
N VAL A 156 -17.03 5.41 44.84
CA VAL A 156 -15.63 5.27 44.43
C VAL A 156 -15.51 5.10 42.91
N LEU A 157 -16.39 4.29 42.30
CA LEU A 157 -16.46 4.16 40.85
C LEU A 157 -16.89 5.47 40.17
N GLY A 158 -17.85 6.20 40.76
CA GLY A 158 -18.29 7.51 40.28
C GLY A 158 -17.19 8.55 40.31
N ILE A 159 -16.32 8.54 41.33
CA ILE A 159 -15.16 9.45 41.42
C ILE A 159 -14.08 9.07 40.40
N MET A 160 -13.85 7.77 40.17
CA MET A 160 -12.82 7.31 39.22
C MET A 160 -13.17 7.52 37.74
N PHE A 161 -14.46 7.44 37.38
CA PHE A 161 -14.91 7.55 35.99
C PHE A 161 -15.68 8.85 35.68
N GLY A 162 -15.97 9.68 36.69
CA GLY A 162 -16.78 10.90 36.58
C GLY A 162 -15.99 12.21 36.61
N GLN A 163 -14.65 12.18 36.58
CA GLN A 163 -13.78 13.34 36.39
C GLN A 163 -12.99 13.26 35.10
#